data_AF-A0A1C7MTN0-F1
#
_entry.id   AF-A0A1C7MTN0-F1
#
_cell.length_a   1.000
_cell.length_b   1.000
_cell.length_c   1.000
_cell.angle_alpha   90.00
_cell.angle_beta   90.00
_cell.angle_gamma   90.00
#
_symmetry.space_group_name_H-M   'P 1'
#
loop_
_entity.id
_entity.type
_entity.pdbx_description
1 polymer ?
#
loop_
_entity_poly.entity_id
_entity_poly.type
_entity_poly.pdbx_seq_one_letter_code
_entity_poly.pdbx_strand_id
1 'polypeptide(L)'
;MVPPSPLICFRDGSLFGPEGSGSIDRMHIAQVGYDYLPDDNYNLAHTFSKEGDKFGYLYDFGDKWFHDIEVEHICSPEESNGEVVIIDGEGMCPGENMDGSWKYVENTKILNDGTPSEKLAKKREILQSPNYNDYKKSASQFNHKSFDLPLAISRLSAALGSSASVSSGAKVYHMPIMSGAEEIARGMHVKRGQKVEQKWDEENGGFWQETTSSTRDRRAEAVCAACGNSAGMQLKACSGCKQVLYCSRQHQYEHWKNGHKQQCSRKFSDKEKSAGSK
;
A
#
# COMPACT_ATOMS: atom_id res chain seq x y z
N MET A 1 0.75 5.35 -6.58
CA MET A 1 0.91 4.24 -7.54
C MET A 1 1.40 3.06 -6.71
N VAL A 2 0.82 1.86 -6.79
CA VAL A 2 1.52 0.69 -6.23
C VAL A 2 2.18 0.03 -7.43
N PRO A 3 3.49 0.21 -7.63
CA PRO A 3 4.23 -0.45 -8.71
C PRO A 3 4.06 -1.97 -8.59
N PRO A 4 4.19 -2.74 -9.69
CA PRO A 4 4.30 -4.18 -9.59
C PRO A 4 5.57 -4.44 -8.80
N SER A 5 5.42 -4.89 -7.57
CA SER A 5 6.55 -5.09 -6.66
C SER A 5 6.62 -6.58 -6.37
N PRO A 6 7.22 -7.38 -7.27
CA PRO A 6 7.32 -8.80 -7.07
C PRO A 6 8.33 -9.11 -5.97
N LEU A 7 8.09 -10.21 -5.27
CA LEU A 7 9.14 -10.86 -4.52
C LEU A 7 10.04 -11.62 -5.49
N ILE A 8 11.34 -11.49 -5.30
CA ILE A 8 12.36 -12.13 -6.11
C ILE A 8 12.88 -13.32 -5.31
N CYS A 9 12.69 -14.52 -5.85
CA CYS A 9 13.33 -15.71 -5.32
C CYS A 9 14.83 -15.62 -5.58
N PHE A 10 15.66 -15.51 -4.53
CA PHE A 10 17.11 -15.44 -4.70
C PHE A 10 17.75 -16.74 -5.22
N ARG A 11 17.02 -17.85 -5.16
CA ARG A 11 17.53 -19.16 -5.61
C ARG A 11 17.61 -19.26 -7.12
N ASP A 12 16.60 -18.75 -7.83
CA ASP A 12 16.50 -18.90 -9.29
C ASP A 12 16.18 -17.60 -10.04
N GLY A 13 15.69 -16.56 -9.37
CA GLY A 13 15.27 -15.30 -9.98
C GLY A 13 13.81 -15.29 -10.47
N SER A 14 13.02 -16.28 -10.06
CA SER A 14 11.56 -16.29 -10.27
C SER A 14 10.88 -15.20 -9.43
N LEU A 15 9.73 -14.73 -9.90
CA LEU A 15 8.99 -13.61 -9.35
C LEU A 15 7.68 -14.07 -8.73
N PHE A 16 7.44 -13.82 -7.45
CA PHE A 16 6.11 -13.97 -6.87
C PHE A 16 5.37 -12.63 -6.89
N GLY A 17 4.16 -12.63 -7.46
CA GLY A 17 3.34 -11.42 -7.52
C GLY A 17 2.31 -11.44 -8.66
N PRO A 18 1.65 -10.30 -8.92
CA PRO A 18 0.60 -10.21 -9.91
C PRO A 18 1.17 -10.25 -11.33
N GLU A 19 1.22 -11.46 -11.92
CA GLU A 19 1.68 -11.71 -13.29
C GLU A 19 0.93 -10.83 -14.32
N GLY A 20 -0.34 -10.51 -14.06
CA GLY A 20 -1.21 -9.70 -14.91
C GLY A 20 -1.28 -8.21 -14.58
N SER A 21 -0.37 -7.65 -13.76
CA SER A 21 -0.41 -6.22 -13.39
C SER A 21 -0.47 -5.28 -14.60
N GLY A 22 -1.31 -4.25 -14.57
CA GLY A 22 -1.43 -3.24 -15.64
C GLY A 22 -0.58 -1.98 -15.42
N SER A 23 0.38 -2.04 -14.51
CA SER A 23 1.22 -0.90 -14.12
C SER A 23 2.25 -0.55 -15.20
N ILE A 24 2.55 0.74 -15.32
CA ILE A 24 3.50 1.29 -16.30
C ILE A 24 4.91 0.75 -16.07
N ASP A 25 5.28 0.52 -14.81
CA ASP A 25 6.62 0.09 -14.43
C ASP A 25 7.00 -1.27 -15.04
N ARG A 26 6.03 -2.08 -15.48
CA ARG A 26 6.27 -3.34 -16.20
C ARG A 26 7.18 -3.21 -17.42
N MET A 27 7.37 -2.02 -17.98
CA MET A 27 8.37 -1.80 -19.03
C MET A 27 9.78 -2.26 -18.60
N HIS A 28 10.08 -2.25 -17.30
CA HIS A 28 11.36 -2.69 -16.75
C HIS A 28 11.40 -4.20 -16.43
N ILE A 29 10.34 -4.98 -16.68
CA ILE A 29 10.24 -6.37 -16.19
C ILE A 29 11.38 -7.28 -16.66
N ALA A 30 11.87 -7.06 -17.87
CA ALA A 30 12.98 -7.82 -18.45
C ALA A 30 14.29 -7.65 -17.66
N GLN A 31 14.39 -6.65 -16.77
CA GLN A 31 15.54 -6.40 -15.90
C GLN A 31 15.34 -6.94 -14.48
N VAL A 32 14.21 -7.56 -14.17
CA VAL A 32 13.81 -7.91 -12.79
C VAL A 32 13.79 -9.43 -12.56
N GLY A 33 13.20 -10.20 -13.47
CA GLY A 33 13.13 -11.67 -13.36
C GLY A 33 12.61 -12.32 -14.63
N TYR A 34 12.53 -13.66 -14.66
CA TYR A 34 12.28 -14.41 -15.90
C TYR A 34 10.96 -15.19 -15.94
N ASP A 35 10.39 -15.54 -14.78
CA ASP A 35 9.14 -16.32 -14.70
C ASP A 35 8.36 -15.95 -13.44
N TYR A 36 7.04 -16.19 -13.44
CA TYR A 36 6.14 -15.78 -12.37
C TYR A 36 5.53 -16.97 -11.62
N LEU A 37 5.52 -16.85 -10.29
CA LEU A 37 4.62 -17.56 -9.39
C LEU A 37 3.41 -16.63 -9.13
N PRO A 38 2.26 -16.85 -9.78
CA PRO A 38 1.17 -15.87 -9.77
C PRO A 38 0.42 -15.88 -8.43
N ASP A 39 0.17 -14.68 -7.91
CA ASP A 39 -0.43 -14.41 -6.57
C ASP A 39 -1.94 -14.71 -6.47
N ASP A 40 -2.56 -15.17 -7.57
CA ASP A 40 -3.94 -15.66 -7.60
C ASP A 40 -4.05 -17.17 -7.36
N ASN A 41 -2.95 -17.91 -7.57
CA ASN A 41 -2.86 -19.35 -7.40
C ASN A 41 -1.98 -19.75 -6.21
N TYR A 42 -1.06 -18.88 -5.79
CA TYR A 42 -0.10 -19.12 -4.72
C TYR A 42 -0.14 -18.01 -3.67
N ASN A 43 0.23 -18.35 -2.44
CA ASN A 43 0.43 -17.41 -1.34
C ASN A 43 1.92 -17.28 -0.99
N LEU A 44 2.24 -16.26 -0.20
CA LEU A 44 3.60 -16.00 0.28
C LEU A 44 4.23 -17.21 1.00
N ALA A 45 3.45 -17.98 1.76
CA ALA A 45 3.96 -19.16 2.46
C ALA A 45 4.42 -20.29 1.52
N HIS A 46 4.09 -20.25 0.23
CA HIS A 46 4.66 -21.19 -0.76
C HIS A 46 6.07 -20.81 -1.20
N THR A 47 6.56 -19.60 -0.88
CA THR A 47 7.90 -19.14 -1.29
C THR A 47 8.99 -19.52 -0.30
N PHE A 48 8.63 -20.05 0.86
CA PHE A 48 9.56 -20.49 1.90
C PHE A 48 9.12 -21.82 2.52
N SER A 49 10.07 -22.53 3.11
CA SER A 49 9.85 -23.86 3.68
C SER A 49 10.38 -24.01 5.10
N LYS A 50 11.33 -23.17 5.49
CA LYS A 50 12.03 -23.23 6.78
C LYS A 50 12.48 -21.86 7.24
N GLU A 51 12.80 -21.77 8.52
CA GLU A 51 13.50 -20.63 9.10
C GLU A 51 14.87 -20.43 8.43
N GLY A 52 15.24 -19.17 8.22
CA GLY A 52 16.44 -18.73 7.51
C GLY A 52 16.29 -18.65 5.98
N ASP A 53 15.15 -19.05 5.40
CA ASP A 53 14.89 -18.79 3.98
C ASP A 53 14.80 -17.28 3.73
N LYS A 54 15.41 -16.82 2.62
CA LYS A 54 15.48 -15.40 2.23
C LYS A 54 14.98 -15.17 0.83
N PHE A 55 14.34 -14.02 0.62
CA PHE A 55 13.90 -13.57 -0.70
C PHE A 55 13.95 -12.04 -0.77
N GLY A 56 14.11 -11.53 -1.98
CA GLY A 56 14.13 -10.09 -2.23
C GLY A 56 12.73 -9.55 -2.44
N TYR A 57 12.55 -8.27 -2.19
CA TYR A 57 11.38 -7.51 -2.63
C TYR A 57 11.88 -6.25 -3.33
N LEU A 58 11.56 -6.13 -4.62
CA LEU A 58 11.89 -4.95 -5.39
C LEU A 58 10.67 -4.05 -5.47
N TYR A 59 10.73 -2.93 -4.74
CA TYR A 59 9.73 -1.88 -4.79
C TYR A 59 10.20 -0.76 -5.73
N ASP A 60 9.26 -0.26 -6.54
CA ASP A 60 9.49 0.80 -7.52
C ASP A 60 10.59 0.44 -8.54
N PHE A 61 10.20 0.06 -9.77
CA PHE A 61 11.20 -0.32 -10.77
C PHE A 61 12.02 0.86 -11.32
N GLY A 62 11.61 2.10 -11.06
CA GLY A 62 12.39 3.30 -11.35
C GLY A 62 13.51 3.48 -10.34
N ASP A 63 13.16 3.72 -9.07
CA ASP A 63 14.12 3.96 -7.98
C ASP A 63 14.85 2.68 -7.53
N LYS A 64 14.24 1.51 -7.75
CA LYS A 64 14.76 0.17 -7.43
C LYS A 64 15.12 0.01 -5.94
N TRP A 65 14.13 0.14 -5.08
CA TRP A 65 14.29 -0.14 -3.65
C TRP A 65 14.29 -1.64 -3.40
N PHE A 66 15.48 -2.19 -3.12
CA PHE A 66 15.64 -3.59 -2.74
C PHE A 66 15.46 -3.77 -1.24
N HIS A 67 14.59 -4.71 -0.86
CA HIS A 67 14.43 -5.15 0.52
C HIS A 67 14.79 -6.63 0.60
N ASP A 68 15.56 -6.99 1.61
CA ASP A 68 15.81 -8.39 1.96
C ASP A 68 14.78 -8.82 2.99
N ILE A 69 14.09 -9.93 2.73
CA ILE A 69 13.12 -10.51 3.63
C ILE A 69 13.63 -11.88 4.06
N GLU A 70 13.64 -12.11 5.37
CA GLU A 70 14.11 -13.34 5.99
C GLU A 70 13.04 -13.92 6.90
N VAL A 71 12.85 -15.24 6.81
CA VAL A 71 11.94 -15.97 7.70
C VAL A 71 12.68 -16.30 8.99
N GLU A 72 12.54 -15.47 10.02
CA GLU A 72 13.25 -15.69 11.29
C GLU A 72 12.67 -16.82 12.12
N HIS A 73 11.34 -16.94 12.17
CA HIS A 73 10.65 -17.95 12.98
C HIS A 73 9.33 -18.38 12.34
N ILE A 74 9.03 -19.69 12.38
CA ILE A 74 7.77 -20.25 11.91
C ILE A 74 7.02 -20.85 13.10
N CYS A 75 5.97 -20.17 13.56
CA CYS A 75 5.13 -20.66 14.65
C CYS A 75 4.24 -21.82 14.20
N SER A 76 3.84 -22.67 15.16
CA SER A 76 2.83 -23.71 14.91
C SER A 76 1.45 -23.09 14.61
N PRO A 77 0.56 -23.80 13.88
CA PRO A 77 -0.80 -23.34 13.65
C PRO A 77 -1.58 -23.02 14.94
N GLU A 78 -1.27 -23.70 16.04
CA GLU A 78 -1.92 -23.51 17.34
C GLU A 78 -1.49 -22.22 18.06
N GLU A 79 -0.27 -21.75 17.78
CA GLU A 79 0.28 -20.50 18.31
C GLU A 79 -0.07 -19.29 17.44
N SER A 80 -0.40 -19.54 16.17
CA SER A 80 -0.75 -18.49 15.22
C SER A 80 -2.20 -18.03 15.41
N ASN A 81 -2.35 -16.73 15.66
CA ASN A 81 -3.66 -16.08 15.65
C ASN A 81 -3.99 -15.45 14.27
N GLY A 82 -3.14 -15.64 13.26
CA GLY A 82 -3.32 -15.10 11.92
C GLY A 82 -3.30 -13.56 11.83
N GLU A 83 -2.77 -12.88 12.85
CA GLU A 83 -2.62 -11.42 12.87
C GLU A 83 -1.34 -10.97 12.16
N VAL A 84 -1.44 -9.87 11.42
CA VAL A 84 -0.29 -9.16 10.87
C VAL A 84 0.02 -7.99 11.80
N VAL A 85 1.19 -8.00 12.42
CA VAL A 85 1.62 -6.99 13.39
C VAL A 85 3.05 -6.52 13.11
N ILE A 86 3.32 -5.25 13.41
CA ILE A 86 4.68 -4.72 13.43
C ILE A 86 5.15 -4.78 14.89
N ILE A 87 6.17 -5.59 15.15
CA ILE A 87 6.69 -5.83 16.50
C ILE A 87 7.85 -4.89 16.86
N ASP A 88 8.65 -4.50 15.87
CA ASP A 88 9.81 -3.64 16.05
C ASP A 88 10.22 -2.97 14.71
N GLY A 89 11.17 -2.04 14.76
CA GLY A 89 11.81 -1.46 13.59
C GLY A 89 12.93 -0.47 13.96
N GLU A 90 13.80 -0.18 13.00
CA GLU A 90 14.89 0.79 13.14
C GLU A 90 14.92 1.76 11.96
N GLY A 91 15.26 3.01 12.26
CA GLY A 91 15.40 4.04 11.23
C GLY A 91 14.07 4.49 10.64
N MET A 92 14.16 5.53 9.83
CA MET A 92 13.03 6.04 9.06
C MET A 92 13.09 5.51 7.62
N CYS A 93 11.92 5.21 7.07
CA CYS A 93 11.76 4.82 5.66
C CYS A 93 12.36 5.90 4.73
N PRO A 94 13.08 5.54 3.66
CA PRO A 94 13.49 6.50 2.64
C PRO A 94 12.30 7.32 2.13
N GLY A 95 12.54 8.56 1.72
CA GLY A 95 11.49 9.35 1.06
C GLY A 95 11.14 8.74 -0.31
N GLU A 96 9.86 8.76 -0.67
CA GLU A 96 9.39 8.38 -2.02
C GLU A 96 9.93 9.33 -3.09
N ASN A 97 10.27 8.80 -4.27
CA ASN A 97 10.85 9.54 -5.42
C ASN A 97 12.17 10.24 -5.08
N MET A 98 13.12 9.49 -4.50
CA MET A 98 14.39 10.04 -4.02
C MET A 98 15.59 9.37 -4.69
N ASP A 99 15.43 8.87 -5.92
CA ASP A 99 16.48 8.29 -6.77
C ASP A 99 17.16 7.04 -6.16
N GLY A 100 16.40 6.25 -5.41
CA GLY A 100 16.83 4.91 -4.97
C GLY A 100 17.94 4.84 -3.92
N SER A 101 18.47 3.62 -3.75
CA SER A 101 19.37 3.28 -2.64
C SER A 101 20.70 4.04 -2.65
N TRP A 102 21.26 4.34 -3.83
CA TRP A 102 22.51 5.10 -3.91
C TRP A 102 22.35 6.52 -3.36
N LYS A 103 21.26 7.19 -3.76
CA LYS A 103 20.96 8.53 -3.28
C LYS A 103 20.59 8.53 -1.81
N TYR A 104 19.93 7.47 -1.33
CA TYR A 104 19.69 7.29 0.11
C TYR A 104 20.98 7.28 0.93
N VAL A 105 22.04 6.62 0.46
CA VAL A 105 23.35 6.62 1.13
C VAL A 105 23.94 8.02 1.18
N GLU A 106 23.87 8.78 0.09
CA GLU A 106 24.32 10.19 0.08
C GLU A 106 23.51 11.07 1.03
N ASN A 107 22.18 10.93 1.02
CA ASN A 107 21.28 11.65 1.91
C ASN A 107 21.59 11.33 3.39
N THR A 108 21.89 10.08 3.70
CA THR A 108 22.27 9.63 5.05
C THR A 108 23.61 10.23 5.49
N LYS A 109 24.60 10.35 4.58
CA LYS A 109 25.85 11.05 4.88
C LYS A 109 25.61 12.52 5.23
N ILE A 110 24.76 13.22 4.47
CA ILE A 110 24.37 14.61 4.80
C ILE A 110 23.71 14.68 6.18
N LEU A 111 22.80 13.75 6.48
CA LEU A 111 22.08 13.71 7.76
C LEU A 111 22.98 13.39 8.97
N ASN A 112 24.10 12.70 8.77
CA ASN A 112 25.07 12.38 9.82
C ASN A 112 26.15 13.46 9.96
N ASP A 113 26.75 13.86 8.84
CA ASP A 113 28.03 14.59 8.84
C ASP A 113 27.89 16.05 8.39
N GLY A 114 26.75 16.41 7.79
CA GLY A 114 26.49 17.76 7.30
C GLY A 114 26.42 18.81 8.42
N THR A 115 26.55 20.08 8.03
CA THR A 115 26.29 21.22 8.91
C THR A 115 24.83 21.24 9.37
N PRO A 116 24.49 21.95 10.47
CA PRO A 116 23.10 22.07 10.92
C PRO A 116 22.13 22.56 9.84
N SER A 117 22.58 23.46 8.96
CA SER A 117 21.77 23.99 7.85
C SER A 117 21.50 22.92 6.78
N GLU A 118 22.54 22.20 6.34
CA GLU A 118 22.42 21.13 5.35
C GLU A 118 21.53 19.99 5.86
N LYS A 119 21.73 19.60 7.13
CA LYS A 119 20.88 18.62 7.81
C LYS A 119 19.41 19.08 7.79
N LEU A 120 19.13 20.32 8.19
CA LEU A 120 17.77 20.83 8.24
C LEU A 120 17.12 20.91 6.84
N ALA A 121 17.89 21.32 5.83
CA ALA A 121 17.42 21.35 4.44
C ALA A 121 17.05 19.94 3.96
N LYS A 122 17.92 18.96 4.16
CA LYS A 122 17.67 17.57 3.76
C LYS A 122 16.48 16.95 4.51
N LYS A 123 16.31 17.27 5.80
CA LYS A 123 15.12 16.84 6.56
C LYS A 123 13.82 17.41 5.97
N ARG A 124 13.81 18.68 5.55
CA ARG A 124 12.63 19.30 4.93
C ARG A 124 12.28 18.65 3.59
N GLU A 125 13.29 18.38 2.77
CA GLU A 125 13.14 17.69 1.49
C GLU A 125 12.52 16.29 1.70
N ILE A 126 13.07 15.48 2.61
CA ILE A 126 12.51 14.16 2.92
C ILE A 126 11.06 14.26 3.39
N LEU A 127 10.74 15.23 4.26
CA LEU A 127 9.39 15.41 4.78
C LEU A 127 8.36 15.91 3.74
N GLN A 128 8.81 16.37 2.58
CA GLN A 128 7.93 16.74 1.46
C GLN A 128 7.57 15.53 0.59
N SER A 129 8.22 14.39 0.78
CA SER A 129 7.94 13.20 -0.03
C SER A 129 6.56 12.58 0.30
N PRO A 130 5.87 11.96 -0.68
CA PRO A 130 4.51 11.48 -0.51
C PRO A 130 4.25 10.52 0.66
N ASN A 131 5.21 9.66 1.00
CA ASN A 131 5.10 8.73 2.13
C ASN A 131 5.25 9.40 3.51
N TYR A 132 5.47 10.72 3.57
CA TYR A 132 5.53 11.50 4.80
C TYR A 132 4.32 12.44 5.00
N ASN A 133 3.31 12.39 4.15
CA ASN A 133 2.13 13.26 4.23
C ASN A 133 1.35 13.16 5.56
N ASP A 134 1.36 11.99 6.21
CA ASP A 134 0.73 11.74 7.52
C ASP A 134 1.70 11.96 8.70
N TYR A 135 2.95 12.33 8.42
CA TYR A 135 3.97 12.61 9.44
C TYR A 135 3.79 14.00 10.02
N LYS A 136 3.38 14.08 11.28
CA LYS A 136 2.96 15.35 11.94
C LYS A 136 4.06 16.05 12.74
N LYS A 137 5.29 15.53 12.74
CA LYS A 137 6.41 16.13 13.49
C LYS A 137 7.18 17.10 12.59
N SER A 138 7.71 18.16 13.19
CA SER A 138 8.49 19.16 12.46
C SER A 138 9.86 18.61 12.00
N ALA A 139 10.49 19.27 11.01
CA ALA A 139 11.85 18.92 10.57
C ALA A 139 12.89 18.97 11.70
N SER A 140 12.69 19.81 12.71
CA SER A 140 13.57 19.86 13.89
C SER A 140 13.46 18.61 14.76
N GLN A 141 12.26 18.02 14.84
CA GLN A 141 11.98 16.80 15.59
C GLN A 141 12.24 15.53 14.77
N PHE A 142 12.42 15.66 13.46
CA PHE A 142 12.74 14.53 12.59
C PHE A 142 14.12 13.96 12.90
N ASN A 143 14.15 12.65 13.16
CA ASN A 143 15.36 11.88 13.38
C ASN A 143 15.33 10.64 12.46
N HIS A 144 16.29 10.57 11.53
CA HIS A 144 16.35 9.49 10.53
C HIS A 144 16.72 8.13 11.12
N LYS A 145 17.27 8.09 12.35
CA LYS A 145 17.67 6.85 13.04
C LYS A 145 16.59 6.27 13.94
N SER A 146 15.57 7.06 14.28
CA SER A 146 14.48 6.58 15.14
C SER A 146 13.39 5.94 14.30
N PHE A 147 12.78 4.86 14.81
CA PHE A 147 11.58 4.28 14.25
C PHE A 147 10.34 4.73 15.06
N ASP A 148 9.28 5.17 14.36
CA ASP A 148 8.02 5.58 14.98
C ASP A 148 7.03 4.41 14.93
N LEU A 149 7.15 3.48 15.89
CA LEU A 149 6.33 2.27 15.96
C LEU A 149 4.81 2.57 16.01
N PRO A 150 4.30 3.52 16.82
CA PRO A 150 2.87 3.87 16.80
C PRO A 150 2.37 4.35 15.44
N LEU A 151 3.17 5.17 14.74
CA LEU A 151 2.81 5.61 13.38
C LEU A 151 2.81 4.43 12.40
N ALA A 152 3.81 3.54 12.48
CA ALA A 152 3.89 2.36 11.63
C ALA A 152 2.68 1.42 11.83
N ILE A 153 2.29 1.14 13.07
CA ILE A 153 1.07 0.37 13.40
C ILE A 153 -0.18 1.05 12.85
N SER A 154 -0.28 2.37 12.95
CA SER A 154 -1.41 3.12 12.38
C SER A 154 -1.47 3.00 10.86
N ARG A 155 -0.33 3.01 10.17
CA ARG A 155 -0.25 2.83 8.71
C ARG A 155 -0.62 1.40 8.30
N LEU A 156 -0.15 0.40 9.05
CA LEU A 156 -0.55 -1.00 8.84
C LEU A 156 -2.06 -1.19 8.97
N SER A 157 -2.67 -0.66 10.04
CA SER A 157 -4.13 -0.74 10.22
C SER A 157 -4.89 -0.05 9.07
N ALA A 158 -4.41 1.10 8.60
CA ALA A 158 -5.00 1.78 7.45
C ALA A 158 -4.88 0.96 6.15
N ALA A 159 -3.75 0.30 5.93
CA ALA A 159 -3.53 -0.58 4.78
C ALA A 159 -4.47 -1.80 4.82
N LEU A 160 -4.53 -2.51 5.95
CA LEU A 160 -5.42 -3.67 6.14
C LEU A 160 -6.91 -3.29 6.08
N GLY A 161 -7.25 -2.04 6.42
CA GLY A 161 -8.61 -1.51 6.33
C GLY A 161 -9.06 -1.12 4.92
N SER A 162 -8.15 -1.01 3.96
CA SER A 162 -8.46 -0.58 2.59
C SER A 162 -8.77 -1.77 1.68
N SER A 163 -10.05 -2.04 1.45
CA SER A 163 -10.50 -3.02 0.44
C SER A 163 -10.81 -2.40 -0.92
N ALA A 164 -10.34 -1.16 -1.15
CA ALA A 164 -10.77 -0.36 -2.28
C ALA A 164 -9.99 -0.65 -3.57
N SER A 165 -8.75 -1.14 -3.48
CA SER A 165 -7.93 -1.39 -4.66
C SER A 165 -8.23 -2.79 -5.22
N VAL A 166 -8.66 -2.84 -6.48
CA VAL A 166 -8.96 -4.13 -7.15
C VAL A 166 -7.73 -4.63 -7.89
N SER A 167 -7.52 -5.94 -7.89
CA SER A 167 -6.42 -6.57 -8.66
C SER A 167 -6.56 -6.38 -10.17
N SER A 168 -7.75 -6.03 -10.67
CA SER A 168 -8.01 -5.84 -12.10
C SER A 168 -7.65 -4.46 -12.64
N GLY A 169 -7.14 -3.54 -11.81
CA GLY A 169 -6.79 -2.21 -12.26
C GLY A 169 -5.86 -1.49 -11.28
N ALA A 170 -4.63 -1.24 -11.70
CA ALA A 170 -3.69 -0.41 -10.96
C ALA A 170 -4.15 1.05 -10.96
N LYS A 171 -3.69 1.82 -9.96
CA LYS A 171 -3.82 3.27 -9.96
C LYS A 171 -2.77 3.87 -10.91
N VAL A 172 -3.22 4.52 -11.97
CA VAL A 172 -2.38 5.05 -13.06
C VAL A 172 -2.51 6.56 -13.14
N TYR A 173 -1.42 7.25 -13.44
CA TYR A 173 -1.44 8.68 -13.76
C TYR A 173 -1.46 8.85 -15.28
N HIS A 174 -2.39 9.64 -15.80
CA HIS A 174 -2.50 9.93 -17.22
C HIS A 174 -2.14 11.40 -17.48
N MET A 175 -1.24 11.61 -18.44
CA MET A 175 -0.98 12.92 -19.03
C MET A 175 -1.72 12.99 -20.38
N PRO A 176 -2.83 13.75 -20.48
CA PRO A 176 -3.61 13.83 -21.70
C PRO A 176 -2.83 14.58 -22.79
N ILE A 177 -2.57 13.90 -23.92
CA ILE A 177 -1.90 14.50 -25.10
C ILE A 177 -2.94 15.21 -26.00
N MET A 178 -4.22 14.94 -25.80
CA MET A 178 -5.32 15.55 -26.54
C MET A 178 -6.56 15.73 -25.67
N SER A 179 -7.45 16.64 -26.06
CA SER A 179 -8.76 16.82 -25.43
C SER A 179 -9.61 15.56 -25.60
N GLY A 180 -10.27 15.08 -24.54
CA GLY A 180 -11.11 13.88 -24.56
C GLY A 180 -10.35 12.58 -24.29
N ALA A 181 -9.04 12.64 -24.03
CA ALA A 181 -8.24 11.46 -23.63
C ALA A 181 -8.77 10.82 -22.33
N GLU A 182 -9.39 11.60 -21.47
CA GLU A 182 -10.04 11.16 -20.23
C GLU A 182 -11.23 10.22 -20.48
N GLU A 183 -12.00 10.41 -21.56
CA GLU A 183 -13.13 9.55 -21.91
C GLU A 183 -12.64 8.22 -22.52
N ILE A 184 -11.56 8.29 -23.31
CA ILE A 184 -10.90 7.10 -23.87
C ILE A 184 -10.32 6.24 -22.75
N ALA A 185 -9.65 6.85 -21.77
CA ALA A 185 -9.09 6.15 -20.62
C ALA A 185 -10.17 5.47 -19.73
N ARG A 186 -11.39 6.02 -19.68
CA ARG A 186 -12.54 5.38 -19.00
C ARG A 186 -13.07 4.15 -19.74
N GLY A 187 -12.82 4.02 -21.03
CA GLY A 187 -13.33 2.93 -21.89
C GLY A 187 -12.76 1.54 -21.59
N MET A 188 -11.90 1.40 -20.56
CA MET A 188 -11.40 0.10 -20.13
C MET A 188 -12.52 -0.75 -19.50
N HIS A 189 -12.56 -2.04 -19.85
CA HIS A 189 -13.60 -2.98 -19.39
C HIS A 189 -13.49 -3.23 -17.87
N VAL A 190 -14.36 -2.60 -17.09
CA VAL A 190 -14.50 -2.87 -15.65
C VAL A 190 -15.39 -4.10 -15.40
N LYS A 191 -15.05 -4.91 -14.39
CA LYS A 191 -15.88 -6.06 -14.00
C LYS A 191 -17.16 -5.58 -13.30
N ARG A 192 -18.18 -6.44 -13.25
CA ARG A 192 -19.48 -6.13 -12.61
C ARG A 192 -19.27 -5.70 -11.14
N GLY A 193 -19.67 -4.47 -10.82
CA GLY A 193 -19.58 -3.89 -9.46
C GLY A 193 -18.34 -3.01 -9.21
N GLN A 194 -17.47 -2.88 -10.22
CA GLN A 194 -16.34 -1.96 -10.21
C GLN A 194 -16.70 -0.63 -10.88
N LYS A 195 -15.99 0.43 -10.50
CA LYS A 195 -16.10 1.77 -11.08
C LYS A 195 -14.70 2.33 -11.29
N VAL A 196 -14.54 3.16 -12.31
CA VAL A 196 -13.31 3.95 -12.52
C VAL A 196 -13.52 5.31 -11.88
N GLU A 197 -12.64 5.67 -10.96
CA GLU A 197 -12.56 7.00 -10.36
C GLU A 197 -11.39 7.76 -10.97
N GLN A 198 -11.65 8.99 -11.42
CA GLN A 198 -10.62 9.89 -11.94
C GLN A 198 -10.54 11.14 -11.05
N LYS A 199 -9.32 11.50 -10.66
CA LYS A 199 -9.04 12.70 -9.88
C LYS A 199 -8.00 13.54 -10.62
N TRP A 200 -8.40 14.75 -11.01
CA TRP A 200 -7.50 15.69 -11.67
C TRP A 200 -6.44 16.23 -10.72
N ASP A 201 -5.25 16.40 -11.27
CA ASP A 201 -4.10 17.04 -10.67
C ASP A 201 -3.79 18.27 -11.54
N GLU A 202 -4.30 19.42 -11.12
CA GLU A 202 -4.17 20.69 -11.85
C GLU A 202 -2.72 21.17 -11.91
N GLU A 203 -1.89 20.80 -10.93
CA GLU A 203 -0.49 21.22 -10.85
C GLU A 203 0.36 20.56 -11.94
N ASN A 204 0.13 19.26 -12.15
CA ASN A 204 0.88 18.47 -13.13
C ASN A 204 0.17 18.33 -14.49
N GLY A 205 -1.03 18.91 -14.65
CA GLY A 205 -1.77 18.94 -15.91
C GLY A 205 -2.31 17.58 -16.37
N GLY A 206 -2.55 16.67 -15.44
CA GLY A 206 -3.01 15.30 -15.71
C GLY A 206 -4.03 14.80 -14.69
N PHE A 207 -4.35 13.51 -14.75
CA PHE A 207 -5.32 12.92 -13.81
C PHE A 207 -4.90 11.53 -13.34
N TRP A 208 -5.15 11.27 -12.06
CA TRP A 208 -5.10 9.94 -11.48
C TRP A 208 -6.34 9.15 -11.84
N GLN A 209 -6.17 7.92 -12.31
CA GLN A 209 -7.23 6.96 -12.56
C GLN A 209 -7.05 5.75 -11.65
N GLU A 210 -8.10 5.34 -10.96
CA GLU A 210 -8.11 4.15 -10.10
C GLU A 210 -9.40 3.36 -10.34
N THR A 211 -9.29 2.03 -10.35
CA THR A 211 -10.48 1.17 -10.37
C THR A 211 -10.82 0.79 -8.93
N THR A 212 -12.03 1.12 -8.49
CA THR A 212 -12.52 0.80 -7.16
C THR A 212 -13.66 -0.22 -7.23
N SER A 213 -13.79 -1.03 -6.19
CA SER A 213 -14.94 -1.92 -6.02
C SER A 213 -15.79 -1.46 -4.85
N SER A 214 -17.10 -1.42 -5.07
CA SER A 214 -18.10 -1.30 -3.98
C SER A 214 -18.64 -2.66 -3.53
N THR A 215 -18.21 -3.74 -4.20
CA THR A 215 -18.58 -5.10 -3.84
C THR A 215 -17.64 -5.65 -2.78
N ARG A 216 -18.20 -6.47 -1.88
CA ARG A 216 -17.45 -7.18 -0.84
C ARG A 216 -16.35 -8.02 -1.51
N ASP A 217 -15.12 -7.87 -1.04
CA ASP A 217 -14.02 -8.75 -1.45
C ASP A 217 -14.39 -10.20 -1.09
N ARG A 218 -14.32 -11.08 -2.10
CA ARG A 218 -14.69 -12.49 -1.97
C ARG A 218 -13.52 -13.34 -1.49
N ARG A 219 -12.30 -12.81 -1.43
CA ARG A 219 -11.16 -13.55 -0.88
C ARG A 219 -11.46 -13.88 0.58
N ALA A 220 -11.35 -15.16 0.93
CA ALA A 220 -11.50 -15.67 2.30
C ALA A 220 -10.35 -15.20 3.23
N GLU A 221 -9.36 -14.51 2.66
CA GLU A 221 -8.17 -13.95 3.30
C GLU A 221 -8.39 -12.57 3.92
N ALA A 222 -9.60 -12.01 3.82
CA ALA A 222 -9.88 -10.70 4.37
C ALA A 222 -9.69 -10.71 5.90
N VAL A 223 -9.01 -9.69 6.41
CA VAL A 223 -8.68 -9.54 7.84
C VAL A 223 -9.60 -8.55 8.53
N CYS A 224 -9.67 -8.63 9.86
CA CYS A 224 -10.27 -7.55 10.64
C CYS A 224 -9.42 -6.28 10.53
N ALA A 225 -10.02 -5.14 10.15
CA ALA A 225 -9.27 -3.89 9.99
C ALA A 225 -8.70 -3.28 11.29
N ALA A 226 -9.15 -3.75 12.46
CA ALA A 226 -8.65 -3.27 13.75
C ALA A 226 -7.50 -4.13 14.29
N CYS A 227 -7.61 -5.46 14.21
CA CYS A 227 -6.64 -6.38 14.82
C CYS A 227 -5.85 -7.22 13.80
N GLY A 228 -6.19 -7.17 12.51
CA GLY A 228 -5.48 -7.91 11.47
C GLY A 228 -5.77 -9.42 11.43
N ASN A 229 -6.66 -9.94 12.28
CA ASN A 229 -6.94 -11.37 12.37
C ASN A 229 -7.83 -11.86 11.19
N SER A 230 -7.42 -12.96 10.55
CA SER A 230 -8.14 -13.67 9.48
C SER A 230 -8.71 -15.04 9.90
N ALA A 231 -8.43 -15.49 11.13
CA ALA A 231 -8.55 -16.88 11.57
C ALA A 231 -9.99 -17.40 11.60
N GLY A 232 -10.51 -17.85 10.45
CA GLY A 232 -11.75 -18.64 10.29
C GLY A 232 -13.04 -17.99 10.82
N MET A 233 -12.97 -16.78 11.37
CA MET A 233 -14.08 -16.06 11.95
C MET A 233 -14.93 -15.46 10.83
N GLN A 234 -16.25 -15.60 10.94
CA GLN A 234 -17.17 -14.95 10.02
C GLN A 234 -17.14 -13.42 10.23
N LEU A 235 -16.23 -12.74 9.53
CA LEU A 235 -16.07 -11.31 9.63
C LEU A 235 -17.35 -10.60 9.16
N LYS A 236 -17.75 -9.59 9.92
CA LYS A 236 -18.91 -8.74 9.64
C LYS A 236 -18.46 -7.48 8.93
N ALA A 237 -19.06 -7.22 7.78
CA ALA A 237 -18.80 -5.98 7.04
C ALA A 237 -19.40 -4.77 7.76
N CYS A 238 -18.73 -3.63 7.62
CA CYS A 238 -19.26 -2.34 8.04
C CYS A 238 -20.63 -2.11 7.40
N SER A 239 -21.67 -1.92 8.20
CA SER A 239 -23.03 -1.69 7.68
C SER A 239 -23.16 -0.39 6.88
N GLY A 240 -22.19 0.52 7.00
CA GLY A 240 -22.10 1.73 6.19
C GLY A 240 -21.51 1.47 4.81
N CYS A 241 -20.20 1.30 4.74
CA CYS A 241 -19.49 1.19 3.47
C CYS A 241 -19.45 -0.22 2.86
N LYS A 242 -19.74 -1.27 3.64
CA LYS A 242 -19.63 -2.69 3.27
C LYS A 242 -18.24 -3.14 2.78
N GLN A 243 -17.26 -2.25 2.85
CA GLN A 243 -15.88 -2.45 2.39
C GLN A 243 -14.98 -2.98 3.51
N VAL A 244 -15.12 -2.46 4.73
CA VAL A 244 -14.24 -2.83 5.85
C VAL A 244 -14.85 -3.96 6.66
N LEU A 245 -14.05 -4.95 7.05
CA LEU A 245 -14.48 -6.12 7.81
C LEU A 245 -14.00 -6.11 9.27
N TYR A 246 -14.81 -6.66 10.17
CA TYR A 246 -14.51 -6.73 11.60
C TYR A 246 -14.90 -8.08 12.20
N CYS A 247 -14.11 -8.59 13.14
CA CYS A 247 -14.47 -9.79 13.90
C CYS A 247 -15.50 -9.48 15.01
N SER A 248 -15.51 -8.26 15.54
CA SER A 248 -16.40 -7.84 16.63
C SER A 248 -16.88 -6.39 16.48
N ARG A 249 -17.97 -6.05 17.21
CA ARG A 249 -18.48 -4.67 17.29
C ARG A 249 -17.51 -3.74 18.03
N GLN A 250 -16.71 -4.29 18.94
CA GLN A 250 -15.69 -3.52 19.66
C GLN A 250 -14.59 -3.06 18.72
N HIS A 251 -14.04 -3.96 17.90
CA HIS A 251 -13.04 -3.62 16.89
C HIS A 251 -13.57 -2.64 15.85
N GLN A 252 -14.85 -2.73 15.49
CA GLN A 252 -15.49 -1.71 14.67
C GLN A 252 -15.47 -0.32 15.33
N TYR A 253 -15.73 -0.23 16.64
CA TYR A 253 -15.75 1.03 17.38
C TYR A 253 -14.37 1.65 17.56
N GLU A 254 -13.36 0.83 17.84
CA GLU A 254 -11.96 1.27 17.94
C GLU A 254 -11.45 1.80 16.59
N HIS A 255 -11.64 1.03 15.51
CA HIS A 255 -11.30 1.48 14.17
C HIS A 255 -12.10 2.71 13.73
N TRP A 256 -13.37 2.84 14.17
CA TRP A 256 -14.19 4.03 13.93
C TRP A 256 -13.56 5.29 14.52
N LYS A 257 -13.00 5.21 15.73
CA LYS A 257 -12.28 6.32 16.38
C LYS A 257 -10.95 6.60 15.68
N ASN A 258 -10.23 5.56 15.25
CA ASN A 258 -8.88 5.66 14.71
C ASN A 258 -8.82 6.17 13.26
N GLY A 259 -9.96 6.43 12.60
CA GLY A 259 -9.98 7.11 11.31
C GLY A 259 -11.10 6.69 10.37
N HIS A 260 -11.68 5.50 10.59
CA HIS A 260 -12.69 4.98 9.66
C HIS A 260 -13.92 5.88 9.53
N LYS A 261 -14.29 6.64 10.56
CA LYS A 261 -15.36 7.65 10.49
C LYS A 261 -15.19 8.64 9.33
N GLN A 262 -13.95 8.99 8.99
CA GLN A 262 -13.67 9.97 7.93
C GLN A 262 -13.72 9.35 6.53
N GLN A 263 -13.36 8.07 6.42
CA GLN A 263 -13.22 7.30 5.19
C GLN A 263 -14.50 6.52 4.81
N CYS A 264 -15.39 6.26 5.77
CA CYS A 264 -16.58 5.47 5.52
C CYS A 264 -17.53 6.17 4.53
N SER A 265 -17.91 5.45 3.47
CA SER A 265 -18.82 5.93 2.42
C SER A 265 -20.26 6.19 2.89
N ARG A 266 -20.59 6.03 4.17
CA ARG A 266 -21.86 6.54 4.76
C ARG A 266 -22.09 8.02 4.44
N LYS A 267 -21.03 8.82 4.31
CA LYS A 267 -21.13 10.23 3.86
C LYS A 267 -21.72 10.40 2.46
N PHE A 268 -21.65 9.37 1.61
CA PHE A 268 -22.21 9.39 0.25
C PHE A 268 -23.63 8.83 0.18
N SER A 269 -24.07 8.03 1.16
CA SER A 269 -25.43 7.45 1.17
C SER A 269 -26.51 8.44 1.65
N ASP A 270 -26.14 9.44 2.44
CA ASP A 270 -27.10 10.39 3.02
C ASP A 270 -27.47 11.55 2.08
N LYS A 271 -26.70 11.79 1.00
CA LYS A 271 -27.00 12.87 0.03
C LYS A 271 -28.03 12.51 -1.04
N GLU A 272 -28.31 11.23 -1.28
CA GLU A 272 -29.32 10.83 -2.29
C GLU A 272 -30.77 10.85 -1.75
N LYS A 273 -30.98 11.07 -0.43
CA LYS A 273 -32.33 11.08 0.16
C LYS A 273 -32.93 12.48 0.39
N SER A 274 -32.23 13.55 0.05
CA SER A 274 -32.71 14.94 0.25
C SER A 274 -33.02 15.71 -1.04
N ALA A 275 -32.92 15.07 -2.21
CA ALA A 275 -33.32 15.65 -3.49
C ALA A 275 -34.45 14.83 -4.12
N GLY A 276 -35.63 14.85 -3.51
CA GLY A 276 -36.78 14.10 -4.03
C GLY A 276 -38.01 14.18 -3.14
N SER A 277 -38.42 15.38 -2.76
CA SER A 277 -39.80 15.64 -2.30
C SER A 277 -40.09 17.15 -2.39
N LYS A 278 -40.56 17.56 -3.57
CA LYS A 278 -41.50 18.67 -3.75
C LYS A 278 -42.51 18.24 -4.79
#